data_AF-A0A5E4RG93-F1
#
_entry.id   AF-A0A5E4RG93-F1
#
_cell.length_a   1.000
_cell.length_b   1.000
_cell.length_c   1.000
_cell.angle_alpha   90.00
_cell.angle_beta   90.00
_cell.angle_gamma   90.00
#
_symmetry.space_group_name_H-M   'P 1'
#
loop_
_entity.id
_entity.type
_entity.pdbx_description
1 polymer ?
#
loop_
_entity_poly.entity_id
_entity_poly.type
_entity_poly.pdbx_seq_one_letter_code
_entity_poly.pdbx_strand_id
1 'polypeptide(L)'
;MSQTPETMLLTVFLKHDQSNNLDDFQARLKAADWWERFPPEGVRVVSWTVAMGFGQIVTLELPPHLLPVVNVELERSAWGVFRTECYPTYDFVPVHARIRERVRNGGK
;
A
#
# COMPACT_ATOMS: atom_id res chain seq x y z
N MET A 1 1.83 -30.79 -1.92
CA MET A 1 0.99 -29.75 -1.31
C MET A 1 1.69 -28.43 -1.55
N SER A 2 1.19 -27.58 -2.45
CA SER A 2 1.76 -26.24 -2.60
C SER A 2 1.41 -25.46 -1.34
N GLN A 3 2.42 -25.11 -0.54
CA GLN A 3 2.25 -24.12 0.51
C GLN A 3 1.88 -22.81 -0.19
N THR A 4 0.67 -22.31 0.04
CA THR A 4 0.36 -20.92 -0.29
C THR A 4 1.43 -20.07 0.39
N PRO A 5 2.17 -19.22 -0.34
CA PRO A 5 3.16 -18.35 0.29
C PRO A 5 2.48 -17.56 1.40
N GLU A 6 3.07 -17.55 2.60
CA GLU A 6 2.61 -16.66 3.66
C GLU A 6 2.83 -15.23 3.19
N THR A 7 1.73 -14.51 2.97
CA THR A 7 1.73 -13.10 2.56
C THR A 7 1.40 -12.20 3.74
N MET A 8 1.87 -10.97 3.67
CA MET A 8 1.47 -9.88 4.56
C MET A 8 0.76 -8.78 3.78
N LEU A 9 0.02 -7.92 4.48
CA LEU A 9 -0.48 -6.67 3.90
C LEU A 9 0.41 -5.50 4.30
N LEU A 10 0.55 -4.54 3.38
CA LEU A 10 1.22 -3.27 3.60
C LEU A 10 0.33 -2.14 3.09
N THR A 11 -0.03 -1.21 3.97
CA THR A 11 -0.72 0.02 3.58
C THR A 11 0.30 1.15 3.41
N VAL A 12 0.33 1.71 2.22
CA VAL A 12 1.21 2.83 1.84
C VAL A 12 0.35 4.07 1.64
N PHE A 13 0.68 5.15 2.35
CA PHE A 13 0.15 6.48 2.10
C PHE A 13 1.14 7.27 1.27
N LEU A 14 0.71 7.69 0.09
CA LEU A 14 1.42 8.57 -0.83
C LEU A 14 0.81 9.97 -0.70
N LYS A 15 1.21 10.73 0.33
CA LYS A 15 0.62 12.05 0.61
C LYS A 15 1.07 13.06 -0.44
N HIS A 16 0.11 13.81 -0.97
CA HIS A 16 0.39 14.83 -1.97
C HIS A 16 1.09 16.04 -1.36
N ASP A 17 2.03 16.62 -2.09
CA ASP A 17 2.52 17.96 -1.83
C ASP A 17 1.74 18.96 -2.71
N GLN A 18 0.81 19.68 -2.08
CA GLN A 18 -0.06 20.64 -2.76
C GLN A 18 0.64 21.94 -3.16
N SER A 19 1.95 22.08 -2.88
CA SER A 19 2.74 23.21 -3.38
C SER A 19 3.13 23.07 -4.87
N ASN A 20 3.01 21.88 -5.46
CA ASN A 20 3.27 21.62 -6.87
C ASN A 20 1.96 21.52 -7.66
N ASN A 21 2.00 21.89 -8.95
CA ASN A 21 0.87 21.67 -9.86
C ASN A 21 0.84 20.22 -10.39
N LEU A 22 -0.26 19.83 -11.04
CA LEU A 22 -0.45 18.48 -11.55
C LEU A 22 0.56 18.08 -12.64
N ASP A 23 0.97 19.02 -13.48
CA ASP A 23 1.88 18.75 -14.61
C ASP A 23 3.29 18.44 -14.11
N ASP A 24 3.80 19.23 -13.17
CA ASP A 24 5.09 18.99 -12.52
C ASP A 24 5.13 17.64 -11.80
N PHE A 25 4.03 17.31 -11.13
CA PHE A 25 3.85 16.02 -10.45
C PHE A 25 3.91 14.85 -11.44
N GLN A 26 3.17 14.92 -12.54
CA GLN A 26 3.16 13.86 -13.56
C GLN A 26 4.51 13.73 -14.26
N ALA A 27 5.19 14.85 -14.55
CA ALA A 27 6.51 14.86 -15.15
C ALA A 27 7.55 14.14 -14.28
N ARG A 28 7.55 14.39 -12.95
CA ARG A 28 8.45 13.72 -12.02
C ARG A 28 8.20 12.22 -11.91
N LEU A 29 6.93 11.79 -11.81
CA LEU A 29 6.59 10.36 -11.79
C LEU A 29 7.01 9.66 -13.07
N LYS A 30 6.80 10.30 -14.23
CA LYS A 30 7.22 9.78 -15.52
C LYS A 30 8.75 9.66 -15.60
N ALA A 31 9.49 10.68 -15.17
CA ALA A 31 10.96 10.65 -15.18
C ALA A 31 11.55 9.57 -14.26
N ALA A 32 10.80 9.14 -13.25
CA ALA A 32 11.21 8.08 -12.33
C ALA A 32 10.70 6.67 -12.72
N ASP A 33 10.04 6.55 -13.88
CA ASP A 33 9.38 5.33 -14.37
C ASP A 33 8.41 4.71 -13.34
N TRP A 34 7.78 5.55 -12.51
CA TRP A 34 6.89 5.11 -11.41
C TRP A 34 5.80 4.14 -11.88
N TRP A 35 5.16 4.45 -13.01
CA TRP A 35 4.02 3.68 -13.53
C TRP A 35 4.40 2.31 -14.08
N GLU A 36 5.66 2.10 -14.45
CA GLU A 36 6.15 0.83 -14.98
C GLU A 36 6.82 -0.01 -13.88
N ARG A 37 7.41 0.65 -12.87
CA ARG A 37 8.21 -0.01 -11.84
C ARG A 37 7.44 -0.37 -10.57
N PHE A 38 6.31 0.30 -10.31
CA PHE A 38 5.50 0.07 -9.12
C PHE A 38 4.14 -0.58 -9.45
N PRO A 39 3.75 -1.66 -8.75
CA PRO A 39 4.50 -2.35 -7.70
C PRO A 39 5.63 -3.22 -8.28
N PRO A 40 6.66 -3.56 -7.49
CA PRO A 40 7.68 -4.53 -7.89
C PRO A 40 7.10 -5.92 -8.22
N GLU A 41 7.82 -6.70 -9.01
CA GLU A 41 7.46 -8.09 -9.33
C GLU A 41 7.20 -8.92 -8.06
N GLY A 42 6.15 -9.74 -8.07
CA GLY A 42 5.76 -10.57 -6.93
C GLY A 42 4.95 -9.85 -5.85
N VAL A 43 4.66 -8.55 -6.03
CA VAL A 43 3.82 -7.75 -5.14
C VAL A 43 2.48 -7.45 -5.82
N ARG A 44 1.38 -7.68 -5.10
CA ARG A 44 0.02 -7.49 -5.62
C ARG A 44 -0.62 -6.24 -5.03
N VAL A 45 -1.20 -5.38 -5.88
CA VAL A 45 -2.09 -4.30 -5.40
C VAL A 45 -3.44 -4.92 -5.02
N VAL A 46 -3.84 -4.74 -3.76
CA VAL A 46 -5.14 -5.12 -3.22
C VAL A 46 -6.16 -4.00 -3.46
N SER A 47 -5.75 -2.76 -3.21
CA SER A 47 -6.56 -1.57 -3.42
C SER A 47 -5.68 -0.35 -3.69
N TRP A 48 -6.21 0.62 -4.43
CA TRP A 48 -5.58 1.91 -4.68
C TRP A 48 -6.66 2.98 -4.75
N THR A 49 -6.66 3.90 -3.79
CA THR A 49 -7.69 4.94 -3.65
C THR A 49 -7.05 6.31 -3.57
N VAL A 50 -7.63 7.29 -4.27
CA VAL A 50 -7.27 8.71 -4.08
C VAL A 50 -8.22 9.31 -3.03
N ALA A 51 -7.67 9.66 -1.88
CA ALA A 51 -8.36 10.45 -0.86
C ALA A 51 -8.07 11.93 -1.12
N MET A 52 -9.06 12.65 -1.68
CA MET A 52 -8.90 14.07 -2.04
C MET A 52 -8.41 14.90 -0.84
N GLY A 53 -7.44 15.77 -1.09
CA GLY A 53 -6.80 16.60 -0.05
C GLY A 53 -5.76 15.87 0.82
N PHE A 54 -5.72 14.54 0.80
CA PHE A 54 -4.75 13.73 1.54
C PHE A 54 -3.66 13.15 0.62
N GLY A 55 -4.09 12.44 -0.42
CA GLY A 55 -3.19 11.77 -1.36
C GLY A 55 -3.70 10.39 -1.74
N GLN A 56 -2.80 9.50 -2.12
CA GLN A 56 -3.15 8.15 -2.55
C GLN A 56 -2.90 7.14 -1.42
N ILE A 57 -3.79 6.16 -1.31
CA ILE A 57 -3.72 5.09 -0.33
C ILE A 57 -3.68 3.79 -1.11
N VAL A 58 -2.57 3.05 -0.97
CA VAL A 58 -2.36 1.78 -1.65
C VAL A 58 -2.24 0.68 -0.63
N THR A 59 -3.01 -0.40 -0.76
CA THR A 59 -2.80 -1.63 0.00
C THR A 59 -2.13 -2.66 -0.90
N LEU A 60 -0.98 -3.16 -0.47
CA LEU A 60 -0.22 -4.20 -1.13
C LEU A 60 -0.35 -5.51 -0.38
N GLU A 61 -0.30 -6.62 -1.10
CA GLU A 61 -0.07 -7.96 -0.57
C GLU A 61 1.24 -8.49 -1.14
N LEU A 62 2.10 -9.01 -0.28
CA LEU A 62 3.44 -9.47 -0.66
C LEU A 62 3.97 -10.55 0.27
N PRO A 63 4.84 -11.45 -0.22
CA PRO A 63 5.71 -12.23 0.64
C PRO A 63 6.62 -11.31 1.50
N PRO A 64 6.83 -11.60 2.80
CA PRO A 64 7.64 -10.75 3.67
C PRO A 64 9.06 -10.45 3.17
N HIS A 65 9.67 -11.38 2.43
CA HIS A 65 11.02 -11.19 1.89
C HIS A 65 11.12 -10.12 0.79
N LEU A 66 9.99 -9.68 0.22
CA LEU A 66 9.95 -8.60 -0.77
C LEU A 66 9.77 -7.20 -0.15
N LEU A 67 9.59 -7.10 1.18
CA LEU A 67 9.44 -5.80 1.86
C LEU A 67 10.61 -4.83 1.58
N PRO A 68 11.89 -5.26 1.60
CA PRO A 68 13.00 -4.37 1.24
C PRO A 68 12.95 -3.90 -0.22
N VAL A 69 12.47 -4.75 -1.13
CA VAL A 69 12.33 -4.41 -2.56
C VAL A 69 11.28 -3.32 -2.76
N VAL A 70 10.13 -3.45 -2.07
CA VAL A 70 9.09 -2.41 -2.05
C VAL A 70 9.61 -1.11 -1.48
N ASN A 71 10.36 -1.17 -0.36
CA ASN A 71 10.96 0.03 0.21
C ASN A 71 11.84 0.73 -0.81
N VAL A 72 12.84 0.03 -1.38
CA VAL A 72 13.76 0.59 -2.38
C VAL A 72 13.03 1.18 -3.58
N GLU A 73 11.95 0.56 -4.04
CA GLU A 73 11.17 1.13 -5.14
C GLU A 73 10.52 2.45 -4.75
N LEU A 74 9.89 2.53 -3.56
CA LEU A 74 9.34 3.79 -3.05
C LEU A 74 10.43 4.87 -2.90
N GLU A 75 11.64 4.51 -2.45
CA GLU A 75 12.76 5.45 -2.34
C GLU A 75 13.19 5.99 -3.71
N ARG A 76 13.18 5.13 -4.73
CA ARG A 76 13.64 5.46 -6.08
C ARG A 76 12.63 6.26 -6.89
N SER A 77 11.35 5.95 -6.76
CA SER A 77 10.34 6.46 -7.70
C SER A 77 9.19 7.25 -7.06
N ALA A 78 8.98 7.15 -5.74
CA ALA A 78 7.95 7.94 -5.04
C ALA A 78 8.51 9.11 -4.21
N TRP A 79 9.71 8.98 -3.64
CA TRP A 79 10.30 10.05 -2.82
C TRP A 79 10.60 11.31 -3.63
N GLY A 80 10.30 12.47 -3.03
CA GLY A 80 10.40 13.77 -3.70
C GLY A 80 9.17 14.14 -4.56
N VAL A 81 8.26 13.19 -4.79
CA VAL A 81 6.93 13.44 -5.36
C VAL A 81 5.83 13.31 -4.30
N PHE A 82 5.96 12.31 -3.45
CA PHE A 82 5.07 12.08 -2.32
C PHE A 82 5.82 12.15 -1.00
N ARG A 83 5.09 12.51 0.06
CA ARG A 83 5.48 12.11 1.41
C ARG A 83 4.91 10.72 1.68
N THR A 84 5.79 9.73 1.72
CA THR A 84 5.41 8.32 1.86
C THR A 84 5.37 7.87 3.32
N GLU A 85 4.32 7.17 3.74
CA GLU A 85 4.22 6.48 5.03
C GLU A 85 3.81 5.03 4.79
N CYS A 86 4.47 4.07 5.46
CA CYS A 86 4.25 2.64 5.24
C CYS A 86 3.88 1.94 6.56
N TYR A 87 2.82 1.14 6.52
CA TYR A 87 2.29 0.44 7.69
C TYR A 87 2.00 -1.03 7.35
N PRO A 88 2.68 -2.00 7.99
CA PRO A 88 2.22 -3.39 7.97
C PRO A 88 0.78 -3.47 8.51
N THR A 89 -0.10 -4.13 7.78
CA THR A 89 -1.53 -4.23 8.12
C THR A 89 -2.04 -5.67 8.00
N TYR A 90 -3.28 -5.89 8.44
CA TYR A 90 -3.99 -7.15 8.27
C TYR A 90 -5.48 -6.87 8.06
N ASP A 91 -6.18 -7.78 7.38
CA ASP A 91 -7.62 -7.63 7.19
C ASP A 91 -8.36 -7.93 8.49
N PHE A 92 -8.97 -6.88 9.06
CA PHE A 92 -9.74 -7.00 10.29
C PHE A 92 -11.16 -7.51 10.06
N VAL A 93 -11.67 -7.54 8.83
CA VAL A 93 -13.07 -7.93 8.55
C VAL A 93 -13.39 -9.35 9.06
N PRO A 94 -12.57 -10.39 8.81
CA PRO A 94 -12.82 -11.72 9.35
C PRO A 94 -12.77 -11.76 10.88
N VAL A 95 -11.84 -11.01 11.48
CA VAL A 95 -11.70 -10.91 12.94
C VAL A 95 -12.93 -10.24 13.55
N HIS A 96 -13.38 -9.13 12.96
CA HIS A 96 -14.59 -8.41 13.34
C HIS A 96 -15.83 -9.31 13.25
N ALA A 97 -16.00 -10.06 12.17
CA ALA A 97 -17.12 -10.99 12.00
C ALA A 97 -17.15 -12.06 13.11
N ARG A 98 -15.99 -12.65 13.40
CA ARG A 98 -15.83 -13.64 14.49
C ARG A 98 -16.13 -13.05 15.87
N ILE A 99 -15.65 -11.84 16.15
CA ILE A 99 -15.95 -11.14 17.41
C ILE A 99 -17.46 -10.88 17.51
N ARG A 100 -18.07 -10.37 16.43
CA ARG A 100 -19.51 -10.09 16.37
C ARG A 100 -20.36 -11.33 16.65
N GLU A 101 -19.99 -12.48 16.13
CA GLU A 101 -20.66 -13.76 16.40
C GLU A 101 -20.48 -14.20 17.86
N ARG A 102 -19.25 -14.14 18.39
CA ARG A 102 -18.97 -14.48 19.79
C ARG A 102 -19.80 -13.64 20.77
N VAL A 103 -19.87 -12.33 20.53
CA VAL A 103 -20.65 -11.41 21.37
C VAL A 103 -22.15 -11.72 21.30
N ARG A 104 -22.68 -12.05 20.10
CA ARG A 104 -24.07 -12.47 19.94
C ARG A 104 -24.41 -13.74 20.72
N ASN A 105 -23.44 -14.63 20.92
CA ASN A 105 -23.58 -15.87 21.66
C ASN A 105 -23.30 -15.72 23.17
N GLY A 106 -23.27 -14.48 23.70
CA GLY A 106 -23.09 -14.20 25.13
C GLY A 106 -21.64 -14.27 25.63
N GLY A 107 -20.67 -14.41 24.71
CA GLY A 107 -19.25 -14.29 25.03
C GLY A 107 -18.83 -12.83 25.24
N LYS A 108 -17.74 -12.63 26.00
CA LYS A 108 -17.03 -11.34 26.08
C LYS A 108 -16.12 -11.15 24.86
#